data_AF-A0AAJ0UHT6-F1
#
_entry.id   AF-A0AAJ0UHT6-F1
#
_cell.length_a   1.000
_cell.length_b   1.000
_cell.length_c   1.000
_cell.angle_alpha   90.00
_cell.angle_beta   90.00
_cell.angle_gamma   90.00
#
_symmetry.space_group_name_H-M   'P 1'
#
loop_
_entity.id
_entity.type
_entity.pdbx_description
1 polymer ?
#
loop_
_entity_poly.entity_id
_entity_poly.type
_entity_poly.pdbx_seq_one_letter_code
_entity_poly.pdbx_strand_id
1 'polypeptide(L)'
;MTGSIDDRLHHALAAAAGLYHRLVLLVGETGAGKTAVLRRIAVKRAVPLINLNLALSAQLLELTPKQRALRLARILEQTLDDARDQKPLLILDHLELLFDPRLRQDPLRLLQGLSRNRQVLASWNGCYQAGRLDYAAPGHPEYRRYDSVETLVVGMDGCATIDSDR
;
A
#
# COMPACT_ATOMS: atom_id res chain seq x y z
N MET A 1 1.82 17.96 -20.14
CA MET A 1 2.34 16.67 -20.65
C MET A 1 1.85 15.60 -19.69
N THR A 2 0.89 14.79 -20.11
CA THR A 2 0.34 13.69 -19.30
C THR A 2 1.41 12.59 -19.25
N GLY A 3 2.28 12.64 -18.24
CA GLY A 3 3.28 11.60 -18.01
C GLY A 3 2.62 10.24 -17.82
N SER A 4 3.31 9.17 -18.20
CA SER A 4 2.82 7.81 -18.00
C SER A 4 2.63 7.53 -16.51
N ILE A 5 1.80 6.54 -16.16
CA ILE A 5 1.60 6.16 -14.75
C ILE A 5 2.92 5.77 -14.07
N ASP A 6 3.84 5.16 -14.82
CA ASP A 6 5.18 4.83 -14.37
C ASP A 6 5.93 6.11 -13.98
N ASP A 7 5.90 7.16 -14.83
CA ASP A 7 6.59 8.44 -14.54
C ASP A 7 6.03 9.12 -13.29
N ARG A 8 4.71 9.10 -13.11
CA ARG A 8 4.07 9.66 -11.92
C ARG A 8 4.47 8.90 -10.66
N LEU A 9 4.53 7.56 -10.72
CA LEU A 9 5.02 6.75 -9.61
C LEU A 9 6.49 7.02 -9.31
N HIS A 10 7.33 7.23 -10.34
CA HIS A 10 8.73 7.61 -10.15
C HIS A 10 8.86 8.96 -9.42
N HIS A 11 8.09 9.98 -9.82
CA HIS A 11 8.08 11.28 -9.15
C HIS A 11 7.52 11.19 -7.72
N ALA A 12 6.41 10.47 -7.51
CA ALA A 12 5.83 10.27 -6.19
C ALA A 12 6.80 9.54 -5.25
N LEU A 13 7.51 8.51 -5.72
CA LEU A 13 8.54 7.84 -4.94
C LEU A 13 9.71 8.78 -4.60
N ALA A 14 10.12 9.66 -5.50
CA ALA A 14 11.17 10.64 -5.21
C ALA A 14 10.69 11.64 -4.13
N ALA A 15 9.48 12.18 -4.26
CA ALA A 15 8.88 13.09 -3.29
C ALA A 15 8.69 12.43 -1.91
N ALA A 16 8.26 11.17 -1.87
CA ALA A 16 8.07 10.41 -0.64
C ALA A 16 9.34 10.29 0.21
N ALA A 17 10.54 10.37 -0.38
CA ALA A 17 11.79 10.20 0.34
C ALA A 17 12.00 11.25 1.46
N GLY A 18 11.47 12.46 1.27
CA GLY A 18 11.56 13.57 2.23
C GLY A 18 10.43 13.63 3.26
N LEU A 19 9.43 12.75 3.17
CA LEU A 19 8.26 12.77 4.05
C LEU A 19 8.48 11.93 5.31
N TYR A 20 7.72 12.24 6.37
CA TYR A 20 7.71 11.45 7.61
C TYR A 20 7.20 10.02 7.37
N HIS A 21 6.14 9.88 6.56
CA HIS A 21 5.67 8.61 6.04
C HIS A 21 6.06 8.51 4.57
N ARG A 22 7.02 7.64 4.26
CA ARG A 22 7.53 7.45 2.88
C ARG A 22 6.64 6.50 2.09
N LEU A 23 5.33 6.72 2.15
CA LEU A 23 4.29 5.87 1.58
C LEU A 23 3.76 6.47 0.28
N VAL A 24 3.71 5.64 -0.75
CA VAL A 24 3.01 5.92 -2.01
C VAL A 24 1.94 4.85 -2.22
N LEU A 25 0.71 5.27 -2.49
CA LEU A 25 -0.40 4.37 -2.82
C LEU A 25 -0.71 4.44 -4.31
N LEU A 26 -0.70 3.28 -4.97
CA LEU A 26 -1.26 3.11 -6.31
C LEU A 26 -2.74 2.74 -6.17
N VAL A 27 -3.64 3.70 -6.40
CA VAL A 27 -5.07 3.58 -6.14
C VAL A 27 -5.83 3.27 -7.43
N GLY A 28 -6.77 2.35 -7.36
CA GLY A 28 -7.72 2.08 -8.44
C GLY A 28 -8.61 0.90 -8.07
N GLU A 29 -9.67 0.69 -8.83
CA GLU A 29 -10.58 -0.43 -8.59
C GLU A 29 -9.89 -1.80 -8.79
N THR A 30 -10.49 -2.84 -8.22
CA THR A 30 -10.05 -4.22 -8.49
C THR A 30 -10.10 -4.50 -9.99
N GLY A 31 -9.05 -5.09 -10.54
CA GLY A 31 -8.95 -5.33 -11.99
C GLY A 31 -8.44 -4.15 -12.83
N ALA A 32 -8.19 -2.96 -12.24
CA ALA A 32 -7.69 -1.80 -12.98
C ALA A 32 -6.25 -1.94 -13.54
N GLY A 33 -5.57 -3.07 -13.34
CA GLY A 33 -4.22 -3.33 -13.85
C GLY A 33 -3.06 -2.90 -12.91
N LYS A 34 -3.35 -2.55 -11.65
CA LYS A 34 -2.35 -2.13 -10.65
C LYS A 34 -1.16 -3.09 -10.53
N THR A 35 -1.42 -4.39 -10.43
CA THR A 35 -0.38 -5.43 -10.34
C THR A 35 0.59 -5.40 -11.51
N ALA A 36 0.12 -5.14 -12.73
CA ALA A 36 0.99 -5.05 -13.90
C ALA A 36 1.92 -3.83 -13.81
N VAL A 37 1.40 -2.68 -13.34
CA VAL A 37 2.19 -1.46 -13.10
C VAL A 37 3.24 -1.72 -12.02
N LEU A 38 2.83 -2.26 -10.86
CA LEU A 38 3.75 -2.56 -9.75
C LEU A 38 4.85 -3.54 -10.17
N ARG A 39 4.51 -4.57 -10.95
CA ARG A 39 5.48 -5.53 -11.49
C ARG A 39 6.52 -4.86 -12.39
N ARG A 40 6.11 -3.92 -13.26
CA ARG A 40 7.07 -3.16 -14.09
C ARG A 40 8.02 -2.33 -13.23
N ILE A 41 7.51 -1.63 -12.23
CA ILE A 41 8.35 -0.83 -11.30
C ILE A 41 9.30 -1.74 -10.51
N ALA A 42 8.82 -2.89 -10.03
CA ALA A 42 9.61 -3.89 -9.31
C ALA A 42 10.80 -4.37 -10.15
N VAL A 43 10.56 -4.75 -11.41
CA VAL A 43 11.61 -5.15 -12.36
C VAL A 43 12.59 -4.01 -12.60
N LYS A 44 12.11 -2.80 -12.92
CA LYS A 44 12.97 -1.62 -13.19
C LYS A 44 13.86 -1.25 -12.00
N ARG A 45 13.36 -1.42 -10.77
CA ARG A 45 14.08 -1.08 -9.53
C ARG A 45 14.85 -2.27 -8.93
N ALA A 46 14.82 -3.44 -9.58
CA ALA A 46 15.41 -4.68 -9.08
C ALA A 46 14.99 -5.02 -7.63
N VAL A 47 13.72 -4.79 -7.29
CA VAL A 47 13.13 -5.11 -5.98
C VAL A 47 12.01 -6.14 -6.14
N PRO A 48 11.76 -7.01 -5.13
CA PRO A 48 10.67 -7.97 -5.21
C PRO A 48 9.30 -7.26 -5.15
N LEU A 49 8.32 -7.82 -5.87
CA LEU A 49 6.91 -7.53 -5.69
C LEU A 49 6.34 -8.52 -4.68
N ILE A 50 5.91 -8.04 -3.51
CA ILE A 50 5.45 -8.88 -2.41
C ILE A 50 3.94 -9.02 -2.47
N ASN A 51 3.44 -10.25 -2.61
CA ASN A 51 2.03 -10.57 -2.39
C ASN A 51 1.79 -10.67 -0.89
N LEU A 52 1.13 -9.67 -0.32
CA LEU A 52 1.03 -9.55 1.13
C LEU A 52 0.07 -10.59 1.73
N ASN A 53 -1.06 -10.86 1.07
CA ASN A 53 -1.97 -11.93 1.49
C ASN A 53 -1.25 -13.27 1.59
N LEU A 54 -0.41 -13.62 0.61
CA LEU A 54 0.34 -14.88 0.64
C LEU A 54 1.37 -14.88 1.77
N ALA A 55 2.13 -13.79 1.92
CA ALA A 55 3.18 -13.67 2.94
C ALA A 55 2.61 -13.79 4.37
N LEU A 56 1.44 -13.21 4.61
CA LEU A 56 0.80 -13.21 5.93
C LEU A 56 -0.04 -14.46 6.18
N SER A 57 -0.77 -14.97 5.18
CA SER A 57 -1.73 -16.08 5.39
C SER A 57 -1.05 -17.29 6.00
N ALA A 58 0.15 -17.66 5.54
CA ALA A 58 0.95 -18.75 6.09
C ALA A 58 1.24 -18.58 7.59
N GLN A 59 1.56 -17.36 8.05
CA GLN A 59 1.87 -17.10 9.46
C GLN A 59 0.64 -16.98 10.35
N LEU A 60 -0.52 -16.67 9.77
CA LEU A 60 -1.76 -16.47 10.51
C LEU A 60 -2.56 -17.77 10.72
N LEU A 61 -2.28 -18.83 9.97
CA LEU A 61 -3.02 -20.11 10.02
C LEU A 61 -3.12 -20.67 11.44
N GLU A 62 -1.99 -20.74 12.15
CA GLU A 62 -1.87 -21.31 13.50
C GLU A 62 -2.37 -20.39 14.62
N LEU A 63 -2.81 -19.17 14.29
CA LEU A 63 -3.22 -18.18 15.29
C LEU A 63 -4.74 -18.15 15.45
N THR A 64 -5.18 -18.10 16.70
CA THR A 64 -6.57 -17.77 17.05
C THR A 64 -6.94 -16.35 16.61
N PRO A 65 -8.23 -16.03 16.39
CA PRO A 65 -8.66 -14.69 15.99
C PRO A 65 -8.13 -13.57 16.90
N LYS A 66 -8.11 -13.79 18.22
CA LYS A 66 -7.57 -12.85 19.20
C LYS A 66 -6.07 -12.63 19.02
N GLN A 67 -5.31 -13.70 18.76
CA GLN A 67 -3.87 -13.59 18.52
C GLN A 67 -3.58 -12.88 17.19
N ARG A 68 -4.35 -13.15 16.12
CA ARG A 68 -4.21 -12.45 14.84
C ARG A 68 -4.36 -10.93 15.03
N ALA A 69 -5.42 -10.49 15.71
CA ALA A 69 -5.65 -9.07 15.96
C ALA A 69 -4.56 -8.40 16.83
N LEU A 70 -3.90 -9.13 17.72
CA LEU A 70 -2.84 -8.57 18.56
C LEU A 70 -1.45 -8.64 17.92
N ARG A 71 -1.20 -9.60 17.04
CA ARG A 71 0.13 -9.92 16.52
C ARG A 71 0.33 -9.50 15.07
N LEU A 72 -0.72 -9.13 14.32
CA LEU A 72 -0.60 -8.87 12.88
C LEU A 72 0.46 -7.81 12.57
N ALA A 73 0.45 -6.66 13.27
CA ALA A 73 1.42 -5.59 13.04
C ALA A 73 2.87 -6.10 13.19
N ARG A 74 3.14 -6.85 14.26
CA ARG A 74 4.46 -7.44 14.51
C ARG A 74 4.83 -8.49 13.46
N ILE A 75 3.89 -9.37 13.09
CA ILE A 75 4.11 -10.40 12.07
C ILE A 75 4.44 -9.74 10.73
N LEU A 76 3.66 -8.72 10.35
CA LEU A 76 3.86 -7.93 9.15
C LEU A 76 5.25 -7.31 9.10
N GLU A 77 5.68 -6.64 10.17
CA GLU A 77 7.04 -6.10 10.27
C GLU A 77 8.09 -7.21 10.15
N GLN A 78 7.96 -8.30 10.91
CA GLN A 78 8.93 -9.41 10.88
C GLN A 78 9.02 -10.10 9.50
N THR A 79 7.90 -10.26 8.81
CA THR A 79 7.85 -10.85 7.47
C THR A 79 8.51 -9.94 6.42
N LEU A 80 8.48 -8.62 6.62
CA LEU A 80 9.02 -7.64 5.68
C LEU A 80 10.44 -7.14 6.04
N ASP A 81 10.90 -7.39 7.26
CA ASP A 81 12.20 -6.95 7.80
C ASP A 81 13.30 -8.01 7.67
N ASP A 82 13.14 -9.02 6.81
CA ASP A 82 14.11 -10.11 6.70
C ASP A 82 15.51 -9.56 6.40
N ALA A 83 16.43 -9.72 7.35
CA ALA A 83 17.63 -8.90 7.49
C ALA A 83 18.63 -9.07 6.32
N ARG A 84 18.43 -10.07 5.48
CA ARG A 84 19.27 -10.37 4.31
C ARG A 84 18.94 -9.52 3.09
N ASP A 85 17.74 -8.95 3.02
CA ASP A 85 17.20 -8.29 1.83
C ASP A 85 16.70 -6.86 2.10
N GLN A 86 17.32 -6.14 3.05
CA GLN A 86 16.94 -4.76 3.43
C GLN A 86 17.13 -3.78 2.26
N LYS A 87 16.19 -3.80 1.31
CA LYS A 87 16.12 -2.86 0.19
C LYS A 87 15.40 -1.59 0.67
N PRO A 88 15.82 -0.42 0.19
CA PRO A 88 15.23 0.86 0.61
C PRO A 88 13.77 1.04 0.16
N LEU A 89 13.28 0.22 -0.78
CA LEU A 89 11.93 0.24 -1.31
C LEU A 89 11.27 -1.13 -1.17
N LEU A 90 10.10 -1.16 -0.53
CA LEU A 90 9.17 -2.28 -0.59
C LEU A 90 8.04 -2.00 -1.58
N ILE A 91 7.71 -3.00 -2.39
CA ILE A 91 6.53 -2.95 -3.27
C ILE A 91 5.56 -4.03 -2.83
N LEU A 92 4.39 -3.61 -2.35
CA LEU A 92 3.37 -4.46 -1.77
C LEU A 92 2.15 -4.51 -2.70
N ASP A 93 1.63 -5.70 -2.92
CA ASP A 93 0.40 -5.93 -3.67
C ASP A 93 -0.49 -6.94 -2.94
N HIS A 94 -1.77 -7.03 -3.32
CA HIS A 94 -2.76 -7.90 -2.69
C HIS A 94 -2.84 -7.67 -1.17
N LEU A 95 -3.42 -6.54 -0.76
CA LEU A 95 -3.53 -6.11 0.64
C LEU A 95 -4.85 -6.50 1.30
N GLU A 96 -5.74 -7.21 0.61
CA GLU A 96 -7.13 -7.44 1.01
C GLU A 96 -7.25 -8.04 2.41
N LEU A 97 -6.32 -8.92 2.80
CA LEU A 97 -6.30 -9.52 4.13
C LEU A 97 -6.25 -8.46 5.24
N LEU A 98 -5.54 -7.33 5.05
CA LEU A 98 -5.45 -6.28 6.06
C LEU A 98 -6.83 -5.66 6.38
N PHE A 99 -7.74 -5.69 5.41
CA PHE A 99 -9.06 -5.06 5.52
C PHE A 99 -10.10 -5.94 6.19
N ASP A 100 -9.83 -7.23 6.43
CA ASP A 100 -10.72 -8.13 7.18
C ASP A 100 -11.07 -7.51 8.55
N PRO A 101 -12.35 -7.17 8.81
CA PRO A 101 -12.78 -6.57 10.07
C PRO A 101 -12.43 -7.41 11.31
N ARG A 102 -12.27 -8.72 11.15
CA ARG A 102 -11.91 -9.66 12.22
C ARG A 102 -10.49 -9.44 12.73
N LEU A 103 -9.60 -8.92 11.88
CA LEU A 103 -8.23 -8.59 12.28
C LEU A 103 -8.16 -7.31 13.12
N ARG A 104 -9.22 -6.49 13.11
CA ARG A 104 -9.33 -5.26 13.91
C ARG A 104 -8.15 -4.30 13.75
N GLN A 105 -7.58 -4.26 12.55
CA GLN A 105 -6.47 -3.37 12.22
C GLN A 105 -6.95 -2.09 11.55
N ASP A 106 -6.06 -1.10 11.50
CA ASP A 106 -6.14 0.03 10.59
C ASP A 106 -5.08 -0.16 9.48
N PRO A 107 -5.49 -0.61 8.27
CA PRO A 107 -4.58 -0.88 7.15
C PRO A 107 -3.72 0.31 6.76
N LEU A 108 -4.29 1.52 6.73
CA LEU A 108 -3.54 2.70 6.32
C LEU A 108 -2.45 3.01 7.36
N ARG A 109 -2.79 2.94 8.65
CA ARG A 109 -1.81 3.14 9.74
C ARG A 109 -0.72 2.08 9.75
N LEU A 110 -1.05 0.82 9.43
CA LEU A 110 -0.04 -0.25 9.30
C LEU A 110 0.97 0.07 8.18
N LEU A 111 0.47 0.43 7.00
CA LEU A 111 1.33 0.80 5.86
C LEU A 111 2.17 2.06 6.18
N GLN A 112 1.57 3.06 6.83
CA GLN A 112 2.28 4.26 7.28
C GLN A 112 3.39 3.93 8.28
N GLY A 113 3.13 3.01 9.23
CA GLY A 113 4.12 2.51 10.19
C GLY A 113 5.31 1.86 9.49
N LEU A 114 5.06 0.97 8.53
CA LEU A 114 6.10 0.35 7.70
C LEU A 114 6.93 1.38 6.90
N SER A 115 6.29 2.46 6.48
CA SER A 115 6.92 3.52 5.67
C SER A 115 7.77 4.52 6.45
N ARG A 116 7.86 4.39 7.79
CA ARG A 116 8.70 5.29 8.62
C ARG A 116 10.19 5.05 8.40
N ASN A 117 10.57 3.79 8.25
CA ASN A 117 11.98 3.39 8.17
C ASN A 117 12.47 3.20 6.73
N ARG A 118 11.56 3.06 5.76
CA ARG A 118 11.86 2.78 4.35
C ARG A 118 10.73 3.22 3.44
N GLN A 119 10.98 3.31 2.14
CA GLN A 119 9.93 3.64 1.19
C GLN A 119 9.00 2.45 0.96
N VAL A 120 7.71 2.72 0.86
CA VAL A 120 6.69 1.71 0.58
C VAL A 120 5.84 2.18 -0.60
N LEU A 121 5.73 1.36 -1.63
CA LEU A 121 4.76 1.49 -2.70
C LEU A 121 3.74 0.37 -2.56
N ALA A 122 2.46 0.69 -2.40
CA ALA A 122 1.44 -0.33 -2.15
C ALA A 122 0.22 -0.18 -3.08
N SER A 123 -0.37 -1.29 -3.54
CA SER A 123 -1.64 -1.24 -4.26
C SER A 123 -2.80 -0.98 -3.30
N TRP A 124 -3.79 -0.22 -3.75
CA TRP A 124 -4.99 0.07 -2.97
C TRP A 124 -6.25 -0.10 -3.83
N ASN A 125 -7.16 -0.97 -3.40
CA ASN A 125 -8.40 -1.28 -4.13
C ASN A 125 -9.52 -0.32 -3.74
N GLY A 126 -9.62 0.79 -4.44
CA GLY A 126 -10.65 1.80 -4.21
C GLY A 126 -10.38 3.05 -5.03
N CYS A 127 -10.85 4.19 -4.53
CA CYS A 127 -10.71 5.48 -5.21
C CYS A 127 -10.12 6.53 -4.28
N TYR A 128 -9.53 7.55 -4.87
CA TYR A 128 -9.06 8.74 -4.18
C TYR A 128 -9.64 9.96 -4.86
N GLN A 129 -10.43 10.76 -4.14
CA GLN A 129 -11.11 11.92 -4.69
C GLN A 129 -11.22 13.01 -3.63
N ALA A 130 -10.76 14.22 -3.96
CA ALA A 130 -10.87 15.41 -3.11
C ALA A 130 -10.34 15.19 -1.67
N GLY A 131 -9.12 14.65 -1.53
CA GLY A 131 -8.48 14.45 -0.21
C GLY A 131 -8.92 13.19 0.55
N ARG A 132 -9.89 12.46 0.01
CA ARG A 132 -10.50 11.28 0.64
C ARG A 132 -10.10 10.00 -0.09
N LEU A 133 -9.67 9.01 0.69
CA LEU A 133 -9.29 7.68 0.24
C LEU A 133 -10.32 6.66 0.70
N ASP A 134 -10.95 5.98 -0.25
CA ASP A 134 -11.88 4.90 0.02
C ASP A 134 -11.26 3.54 -0.36
N TYR A 135 -11.61 2.49 0.37
CA TYR A 135 -11.34 1.10 0.03
C TYR A 135 -12.65 0.34 -0.09
N ALA A 136 -12.76 -0.47 -1.15
CA ALA A 136 -13.97 -1.17 -1.56
C ALA A 136 -15.17 -0.23 -1.82
N ALA A 137 -16.27 -0.78 -2.36
CA ALA A 137 -17.49 -0.02 -2.58
C ALA A 137 -18.29 0.15 -1.28
N PRO A 138 -19.05 1.26 -1.10
CA PRO A 138 -19.98 1.40 0.01
C PRO A 138 -20.95 0.22 0.09
N GLY A 139 -21.14 -0.32 1.30
CA GLY A 139 -21.95 -1.52 1.54
C GLY A 139 -21.15 -2.82 1.55
N HIS A 140 -19.88 -2.82 1.15
CA HIS A 140 -18.98 -3.95 1.36
C HIS A 140 -18.60 -4.08 2.85
N PRO A 141 -18.54 -5.29 3.44
CA PRO A 141 -18.19 -5.45 4.87
C PRO A 141 -16.79 -4.95 5.22
N GLU A 142 -15.89 -4.87 4.23
CA GLU A 142 -14.51 -4.39 4.37
C GLU A 142 -14.35 -2.92 3.98
N TYR A 143 -15.46 -2.23 3.68
CA TYR A 143 -15.44 -0.83 3.26
C TYR A 143 -14.77 0.06 4.31
N ARG A 144 -13.84 0.91 3.86
CA ARG A 144 -13.17 1.91 4.70
C ARG A 144 -13.07 3.23 3.99
N ARG A 145 -13.11 4.31 4.78
CA ARG A 145 -12.94 5.69 4.34
C ARG A 145 -11.95 6.38 5.25
N TYR A 146 -11.03 7.12 4.64
CA TYR A 146 -10.07 7.97 5.32
C TYR A 146 -10.17 9.37 4.73
N ASP A 147 -10.45 10.35 5.58
CA ASP A 147 -10.49 11.75 5.21
C ASP A 147 -9.12 12.40 5.49
N SER A 148 -8.76 13.43 4.72
CA SER A 148 -7.52 14.20 4.90
C SER A 148 -6.25 13.34 4.91
N VAL A 149 -6.11 12.46 3.91
CA VAL A 149 -4.97 11.54 3.84
C VAL A 149 -3.70 12.27 3.37
N GLU A 150 -2.77 12.49 4.30
CA GLU A 150 -1.42 13.05 4.06
C GLU A 150 -0.43 11.98 3.55
N THR A 151 -0.81 11.27 2.48
CA THR A 151 0.04 10.28 1.80
C THR A 151 0.03 10.57 0.31
N LEU A 152 1.13 10.23 -0.37
CA LEU A 152 1.19 10.38 -1.82
C LEU A 152 0.34 9.31 -2.49
N VAL A 153 -0.56 9.74 -3.37
CA VAL A 153 -1.47 8.89 -4.13
C VAL A 153 -1.23 9.07 -5.61
N VAL A 154 -1.15 7.96 -6.33
CA VAL A 154 -1.19 7.91 -7.79
C VAL A 154 -2.37 7.01 -8.17
N GLY A 155 -3.36 7.58 -8.83
CA GLY A 155 -4.55 6.91 -9.33
C GLY A 155 -4.30 6.26 -10.69
N MET A 156 -4.91 5.10 -10.92
CA MET A 156 -4.94 4.42 -12.22
C MET A 156 -5.70 5.24 -13.29
N ASP A 157 -6.58 6.15 -12.86
CA ASP A 157 -7.32 7.11 -13.66
C ASP A 157 -6.50 8.36 -14.03
N GLY A 158 -5.26 8.47 -13.55
CA GLY A 158 -4.41 9.62 -13.76
C GLY A 158 -4.61 10.75 -12.75
N CYS A 159 -5.28 10.52 -11.62
CA CYS A 159 -5.16 11.40 -10.45
C CYS A 159 -3.76 11.26 -9.82
N ALA A 160 -3.14 12.33 -9.36
CA ALA A 160 -1.97 12.21 -8.48
C ALA A 160 -1.89 13.39 -7.51
N THR A 161 -1.58 13.13 -6.24
CA THR A 161 -1.48 14.21 -5.24
C THR A 161 -0.25 15.08 -5.42
N ILE A 162 0.78 14.58 -6.11
CA ILE A 162 1.96 15.38 -6.51
C ILE A 162 1.63 16.50 -7.51
N ASP A 163 0.47 16.45 -8.16
CA ASP A 163 0.04 17.47 -9.13
C ASP A 163 -0.67 18.66 -8.44
N SER A 164 -0.84 18.64 -7.11
CA SER A 164 -1.65 19.62 -6.36
C SER A 164 -0.89 20.86 -5.85
N ASP A 165 0.43 20.94 -6.08
CA ASP A 165 1.29 22.08 -5.69
C ASP A 165 1.47 23.10 -6.85
N ARG A 166 0.40 23.43 -7.57
CA ARG A 166 0.41 24.51 -8.58
C ARG A 166 -0.65 25.56 -8.35
#